data_AF-M0NMP2-F1
#
_entry.id   AF-M0NMP2-F1
#
_cell.length_a   1.000
_cell.length_b   1.000
_cell.length_c   1.000
_cell.angle_alpha   90.00
_cell.angle_beta   90.00
_cell.angle_gamma   90.00
#
_symmetry.space_group_name_H-M   'P 1'
#
loop_
_entity.id
_entity.type
_entity.pdbx_description
1 polymer ?
#
loop_
_entity_poly.entity_id
_entity_poly.type
_entity_poly.pdbx_seq_one_letter_code
_entity_poly.pdbx_strand_id
1 'polypeptide(L)'
;MVAKAIGCSLSYARRFSYSNERGAFQKEWSKSTQNEKVSPGARTKIINRDGKTCLRCGLGDERELEVHHILPVSQGGTNEDSNLATLCSHCHEAAHDGSKTSGKTAYVEGNFYEWTQKAEIAPEERDLPLDTGQKRISDY
;
A
#
# COMPACT_ATOMS: atom_id res chain seq x y z
N MET A 1 17.38 -12.39 -28.23
CA MET A 1 16.73 -12.50 -26.90
C MET A 1 17.04 -11.25 -26.10
N VAL A 2 16.02 -10.60 -25.50
CA VAL A 2 16.14 -9.36 -24.70
C VAL A 2 17.24 -9.47 -23.63
N ALA A 3 17.40 -10.64 -22.99
CA ALA A 3 18.45 -10.89 -22.00
C ALA A 3 19.89 -10.71 -22.53
N LYS A 4 20.17 -11.10 -23.78
CA LYS A 4 21.48 -10.92 -24.43
C LYS A 4 21.75 -9.45 -24.80
N ALA A 5 20.70 -8.69 -25.10
CA ALA A 5 20.79 -7.25 -25.41
C ALA A 5 20.98 -6.38 -24.16
N ILE A 6 20.42 -6.80 -23.01
CA ILE A 6 20.49 -6.06 -21.73
C ILE A 6 21.68 -6.53 -20.87
N GLY A 7 22.29 -7.68 -21.17
CA GLY A 7 23.44 -8.20 -20.42
C GLY A 7 23.10 -8.59 -18.97
N CYS A 8 21.86 -8.98 -18.70
CA CYS A 8 21.35 -9.27 -17.37
C CYS A 8 20.73 -10.66 -17.27
N SER A 9 20.40 -11.08 -16.05
CA SER A 9 19.74 -12.37 -15.80
C SER A 9 18.42 -12.50 -16.56
N LEU A 10 18.03 -13.74 -16.90
CA LEU A 10 16.74 -14.04 -17.54
C LEU A 10 15.55 -13.51 -16.72
N SER A 11 15.65 -13.52 -15.39
CA SER A 11 14.63 -12.97 -14.49
C SER A 11 14.51 -11.45 -14.59
N TYR A 12 15.64 -10.74 -14.64
CA TYR A 12 15.66 -9.28 -14.80
C TYR A 12 15.19 -8.85 -16.18
N ALA A 13 15.61 -9.57 -17.23
CA ALA A 13 15.25 -9.27 -18.62
C ALA A 13 13.74 -9.38 -18.90
N ARG A 14 12.95 -10.11 -18.10
CA ARG A 14 11.48 -10.22 -18.25
C ARG A 14 10.76 -8.87 -18.15
N ARG A 15 11.37 -7.92 -17.44
CA ARG A 15 10.87 -6.56 -17.21
C ARG A 15 10.90 -5.69 -18.46
N PHE A 16 11.63 -6.12 -19.48
CA PHE A 16 11.89 -5.35 -20.69
C PHE A 16 11.28 -6.04 -21.91
N SER A 17 10.84 -5.23 -22.85
CA SER A 17 10.53 -5.61 -24.23
C SER A 17 11.65 -5.11 -25.14
N TYR A 18 11.70 -5.60 -26.37
CA TYR A 18 12.67 -5.15 -27.37
C TYR A 18 11.96 -4.82 -28.67
N SER A 19 12.39 -3.74 -29.33
CA SER A 19 12.01 -3.39 -30.70
C SER A 19 13.24 -2.95 -31.47
N ASN A 20 13.26 -3.16 -32.79
CA ASN A 20 14.40 -2.77 -33.62
C ASN A 20 14.60 -1.24 -33.66
N GLU A 21 13.52 -0.48 -33.46
CA GLU A 21 13.49 0.99 -33.49
C GLU A 21 13.93 1.65 -32.18
N ARG A 22 13.52 1.10 -31.01
CA ARG A 22 13.78 1.71 -29.69
C ARG A 22 14.77 0.92 -28.84
N GLY A 23 15.28 -0.20 -29.35
CA GLY A 23 16.07 -1.15 -28.57
C GLY A 23 15.26 -1.77 -27.43
N ALA A 24 15.92 -2.06 -26.31
CA ALA A 24 15.28 -2.60 -25.12
C ALA A 24 14.61 -1.48 -24.30
N PHE A 25 13.33 -1.66 -23.97
CA PHE A 25 12.55 -0.70 -23.17
C PHE A 25 11.77 -1.41 -22.06
N GLN A 26 11.57 -0.75 -20.93
CA GLN A 26 10.85 -1.33 -19.78
C GLN A 26 9.35 -1.40 -20.06
N LYS A 27 8.72 -2.53 -19.74
CA LYS A 27 7.27 -2.73 -19.88
C LYS A 27 6.51 -1.89 -18.85
N GLU A 28 5.33 -1.39 -19.24
CA GLU A 28 4.51 -0.53 -18.37
C GLU A 28 4.10 -1.22 -17.06
N TRP A 29 3.64 -2.47 -17.10
CA TRP A 29 3.35 -3.23 -15.87
C TRP A 29 4.58 -3.35 -14.97
N SER A 30 5.78 -3.47 -15.55
CA SER A 30 7.01 -3.52 -14.76
C SER A 30 7.37 -2.19 -14.11
N LYS A 31 6.94 -1.05 -14.68
CA LYS A 31 7.10 0.28 -14.06
C LYS A 31 6.09 0.47 -12.93
N SER A 32 4.82 0.16 -13.19
CA SER A 32 3.75 0.21 -12.19
C SER A 32 4.09 -0.61 -10.94
N THR A 33 4.56 -1.85 -11.08
CA THR A 33 5.01 -2.67 -9.93
C THR A 33 6.20 -2.07 -9.17
N GLN A 34 7.04 -1.23 -9.80
CA GLN A 34 8.07 -0.51 -9.02
C GLN A 34 7.49 0.66 -8.25
N ASN A 35 6.52 1.37 -8.82
CA ASN A 35 5.88 2.50 -8.16
C ASN A 35 5.01 2.04 -6.98
N GLU A 36 4.41 0.86 -7.03
CA GLU A 36 3.72 0.24 -5.89
C GLU A 36 4.67 -0.10 -4.73
N LYS A 37 5.94 -0.35 -5.03
CA LYS A 37 6.91 -0.78 -4.02
C LYS A 37 7.50 0.44 -3.29
N VAL A 38 7.05 0.64 -2.06
CA VAL A 38 7.71 1.57 -1.13
C VAL A 38 9.08 1.00 -0.73
N SER A 39 10.14 1.80 -0.87
CA SER A 39 11.48 1.38 -0.47
C SER A 39 11.59 1.18 1.05
N PRO A 40 12.49 0.32 1.56
CA PRO A 40 12.68 0.16 3.00
C PRO A 40 13.03 1.48 3.72
N GLY A 41 13.83 2.35 3.08
CA GLY A 41 14.18 3.65 3.63
C GLY A 41 12.97 4.59 3.72
N ALA A 42 12.15 4.66 2.66
CA ALA A 42 10.90 5.41 2.68
C ALA A 42 9.94 4.85 3.73
N ARG A 43 9.81 3.52 3.85
CA ARG A 43 9.01 2.88 4.90
C ARG A 43 9.39 3.38 6.29
N THR A 44 10.67 3.25 6.64
CA THR A 44 11.17 3.68 7.95
C THR A 44 10.95 5.17 8.18
N LYS A 45 11.17 6.00 7.16
CA LYS A 45 10.96 7.45 7.23
C LYS A 45 9.50 7.80 7.55
N ILE A 46 8.56 7.23 6.81
CA ILE A 46 7.12 7.51 6.96
C ILE A 46 6.59 7.02 8.30
N ILE A 47 6.96 5.81 8.73
CA ILE A 47 6.56 5.28 10.04
C ILE A 47 7.09 6.14 11.19
N ASN A 48 8.34 6.60 11.11
CA ASN A 48 8.90 7.50 12.13
C ASN A 48 8.21 8.87 12.13
N ARG A 49 7.91 9.43 10.94
CA ARG A 49 7.18 10.71 10.80
C ARG A 49 5.81 10.63 11.47
N ASP A 50 5.11 9.52 11.30
CA ASP A 50 3.76 9.30 11.81
C ASP A 50 3.75 8.78 13.27
N GLY A 51 4.86 8.98 14.00
CA GLY A 51 4.97 8.65 15.42
C GLY A 51 5.00 7.16 15.74
N LYS A 52 5.30 6.30 14.75
CA LYS A 52 5.21 4.83 14.86
C LYS A 52 3.84 4.34 15.30
N THR A 53 2.79 5.01 14.83
CA THR A 53 1.41 4.66 15.13
C THR A 53 0.56 4.68 13.87
N CYS A 54 -0.48 3.85 13.84
CA CYS A 54 -1.51 3.94 12.82
C CYS A 54 -2.22 5.29 12.92
N LEU A 55 -2.23 6.08 11.84
CA LEU A 55 -2.86 7.41 11.82
C LEU A 55 -4.38 7.37 12.05
N ARG A 56 -5.04 6.22 11.87
CA ARG A 56 -6.49 6.07 12.05
C ARG A 56 -6.89 5.59 13.45
N CYS A 57 -6.28 4.52 13.95
CA CYS A 57 -6.69 3.90 15.22
C CYS A 57 -5.68 4.08 16.36
N GLY A 58 -4.50 4.65 16.10
CA GLY A 58 -3.45 4.85 17.09
C GLY A 58 -2.67 3.60 17.49
N LEU A 59 -2.90 2.44 16.86
CA LEU A 59 -2.14 1.22 17.16
C LEU A 59 -0.64 1.44 16.94
N GLY A 60 0.17 1.14 17.97
CA GLY A 60 1.62 1.33 17.98
C GLY A 60 2.44 0.03 17.97
N ASP A 61 1.97 -1.05 17.32
CA ASP A 61 2.80 -2.25 17.08
C ASP A 61 3.46 -2.16 15.70
N GLU A 62 4.77 -1.89 15.67
CA GLU A 62 5.55 -1.70 14.44
C GLU A 62 5.45 -2.87 13.44
N ARG A 63 5.16 -4.10 13.94
CA ARG A 63 4.99 -5.30 13.09
C ARG A 63 3.69 -5.26 12.29
N GLU A 64 2.69 -4.56 12.78
CA GLU A 64 1.40 -4.39 12.12
C GLU A 64 1.35 -3.14 11.22
N LEU A 65 2.39 -2.29 11.26
CA LEU A 65 2.43 -1.04 10.51
C LEU A 65 2.88 -1.23 9.06
N GLU A 66 2.06 -0.69 8.17
CA GLU A 66 2.25 -0.66 6.73
C GLU A 66 2.25 0.80 6.24
N VAL A 67 2.92 1.03 5.11
CA VAL A 67 2.81 2.31 4.40
C VAL A 67 1.74 2.17 3.33
N HIS A 68 0.79 3.10 3.39
CA HIS A 68 -0.34 3.22 2.48
C HIS A 68 -0.13 4.39 1.52
N HIS A 69 -0.48 4.20 0.25
CA HIS A 69 -0.59 5.29 -0.72
C HIS A 69 -1.95 5.96 -0.60
N ILE A 70 -1.97 7.26 -0.31
CA ILE A 70 -3.18 8.08 -0.16
C ILE A 70 -3.96 8.14 -1.49
N LEU A 71 -3.27 8.47 -2.58
CA LEU A 71 -3.74 8.23 -3.94
C LEU A 71 -3.12 6.92 -4.41
N PRO A 72 -3.90 5.88 -4.78
CA PRO A 72 -3.37 4.63 -5.27
C PRO A 72 -2.50 4.83 -6.53
N VAL A 73 -1.44 4.03 -6.67
CA VAL A 73 -0.53 4.07 -7.84
C VAL A 73 -1.28 3.80 -9.15
N SER A 74 -2.31 2.95 -9.12
CA SER A 74 -3.21 2.69 -10.26
C SER A 74 -4.00 3.93 -10.70
N GLN A 75 -4.15 4.93 -9.84
CA GLN A 75 -4.81 6.21 -10.10
C GLN A 75 -3.81 7.37 -10.26
N GLY A 76 -2.51 7.08 -10.41
CA GLY A 76 -1.47 8.09 -10.60
C GLY A 76 -0.72 8.49 -9.32
N GLY A 77 -0.98 7.82 -8.21
CA GLY A 77 -0.22 7.99 -6.97
C GLY A 77 1.28 7.77 -7.12
N THR A 78 2.07 8.56 -6.39
CA THR A 78 3.54 8.50 -6.39
C THR A 78 4.07 7.95 -5.06
N ASN A 79 5.37 7.64 -5.01
CA ASN A 79 6.10 7.31 -3.77
C ASN A 79 6.62 8.56 -3.05
N GLU A 80 6.10 9.75 -3.37
CA GLU A 80 6.43 10.98 -2.63
C GLU A 80 5.89 10.89 -1.21
N ASP A 81 6.63 11.41 -0.24
CA ASP A 81 6.24 11.32 1.17
C ASP A 81 4.84 11.89 1.46
N SER A 82 4.42 12.92 0.70
CA SER A 82 3.11 13.54 0.81
C SER A 82 1.96 12.62 0.40
N ASN A 83 2.24 11.58 -0.38
CA ASN A 83 1.28 10.56 -0.80
C ASN A 83 1.35 9.29 0.05
N LEU A 84 2.23 9.25 1.06
CA LEU A 84 2.44 8.07 1.89
C LEU A 84 1.95 8.32 3.33
N ALA A 85 1.34 7.32 3.94
CA ALA A 85 0.82 7.39 5.30
C ALA A 85 0.97 6.05 6.05
N THR A 86 1.12 6.10 7.36
CA THR A 86 1.23 4.91 8.21
C THR A 86 -0.13 4.44 8.69
N LEU A 87 -0.49 3.19 8.38
CA LEU A 87 -1.70 2.53 8.86
C LEU A 87 -1.34 1.14 9.41
N CYS A 88 -2.14 0.60 10.33
CA CYS A 88 -2.06 -0.82 10.66
C CYS A 88 -2.68 -1.67 9.53
N SER A 89 -2.32 -2.94 9.48
CA SER A 89 -2.85 -3.95 8.53
C SER A 89 -4.36 -3.86 8.32
N HIS A 90 -5.13 -3.82 9.41
CA HIS A 90 -6.60 -3.72 9.40
C HIS A 90 -7.11 -2.39 8.82
N CYS A 91 -6.54 -1.26 9.26
CA CYS A 91 -6.96 0.05 8.74
C CYS A 91 -6.55 0.21 7.27
N HIS A 92 -5.42 -0.36 6.87
CA HIS A 92 -4.96 -0.32 5.48
C HIS A 92 -5.90 -1.12 4.56
N GLU A 93 -6.37 -2.28 4.99
CA GLU A 93 -7.39 -3.03 4.25
C GLU A 93 -8.72 -2.26 4.18
N ALA A 94 -9.17 -1.67 5.29
CA ALA A 94 -10.35 -0.83 5.33
C ALA A 94 -10.22 0.40 4.42
N ALA A 95 -9.03 0.98 4.32
CA ALA A 95 -8.74 2.09 3.40
C ALA A 95 -8.98 1.70 1.94
N HIS A 96 -8.86 0.41 1.60
CA HIS A 96 -9.09 -0.14 0.27
C HIS A 96 -10.44 -0.87 0.12
N ASP A 97 -11.44 -0.51 0.92
CA ASP A 97 -12.79 -1.08 0.87
C ASP A 97 -12.79 -2.62 1.02
N GLY A 98 -11.93 -3.13 1.91
CA GLY A 98 -11.80 -4.55 2.19
C GLY A 98 -10.90 -5.32 1.21
N SER A 99 -10.20 -4.64 0.28
CA SER A 99 -9.30 -5.33 -0.66
C SER A 99 -8.16 -4.45 -1.18
N LYS A 100 -6.93 -4.73 -0.74
CA LYS A 100 -5.69 -4.03 -1.15
C LYS A 100 -5.39 -4.09 -2.66
N THR A 101 -6.04 -4.97 -3.42
CA THR A 101 -5.84 -5.13 -4.86
C THR A 101 -6.91 -4.43 -5.71
N SER A 102 -7.95 -3.86 -5.09
CA SER A 102 -9.08 -3.26 -5.80
C SER A 102 -8.71 -1.97 -6.55
N GLY A 103 -7.62 -1.30 -6.13
CA GLY A 103 -7.25 0.03 -6.62
C GLY A 103 -8.26 1.12 -6.23
N LYS A 104 -9.23 0.82 -5.36
CA LYS A 104 -10.21 1.76 -4.81
C LYS A 104 -9.83 2.18 -3.40
N THR A 105 -10.43 3.28 -2.95
CA THR A 105 -10.30 3.79 -1.59
C THR A 105 -11.67 3.98 -0.94
N ALA A 106 -11.75 3.80 0.38
CA ALA A 106 -12.94 4.07 1.18
C ALA A 106 -13.19 5.57 1.42
N TYR A 107 -12.34 6.42 0.85
CA TYR A 107 -12.40 7.88 0.91
C TYR A 107 -12.18 8.46 -0.49
N VAL A 108 -12.71 9.66 -0.71
CA VAL A 108 -12.50 10.42 -1.95
C VAL A 108 -11.11 11.05 -1.93
N GLU A 109 -10.50 11.26 -3.09
CA GLU A 109 -9.21 11.95 -3.20
C GLU A 109 -9.23 13.27 -2.41
N GLY A 110 -8.19 13.50 -1.60
CA GLY A 110 -8.09 14.66 -0.71
C GLY A 110 -8.70 14.47 0.69
N ASN A 111 -9.57 13.48 0.90
CA ASN A 111 -10.27 13.29 2.18
C ASN A 111 -9.66 12.20 3.08
N PHE A 112 -8.43 11.76 2.79
CA PHE A 112 -7.75 10.72 3.57
C PHE A 112 -7.64 11.10 5.05
N TYR A 113 -7.15 12.31 5.36
CA TYR A 113 -6.95 12.71 6.75
C TYR A 113 -8.27 12.86 7.50
N GLU A 114 -9.33 13.34 6.85
CA GLU A 114 -10.68 13.32 7.44
C GLU A 114 -11.15 11.90 7.73
N TRP A 115 -10.91 10.96 6.82
CA TRP A 115 -11.24 9.54 7.02
C TRP A 115 -10.46 8.92 8.18
N THR A 116 -9.20 9.31 8.38
CA THR A 116 -8.42 8.86 9.56
C THR A 116 -8.99 9.41 10.87
N GLN A 117 -9.51 10.65 10.86
CA GLN A 117 -10.04 11.34 12.03
C GLN A 117 -11.48 10.94 12.39
N LYS A 118 -12.26 10.44 11.43
CA LYS A 118 -13.64 9.95 11.65
C LYS A 118 -13.74 8.67 12.48
N ALA A 119 -12.62 8.12 12.96
CA ALA A 119 -12.61 6.99 13.88
C ALA A 119 -13.01 7.45 15.29
N GLU A 120 -14.28 7.83 15.48
CA GLU A 120 -14.93 7.78 16.79
C GLU A 120 -15.20 6.32 17.14
N ILE A 121 -14.13 5.55 17.40
CA ILE A 121 -14.25 4.40 18.30
C ILE A 121 -13.96 5.00 19.67
N ALA A 122 -15.01 5.12 20.49
CA ALA A 122 -14.87 5.65 21.82
C ALA A 122 -13.82 4.81 22.58
N PRO A 123 -12.94 5.41 23.42
CA PRO A 123 -11.87 4.70 24.10
C PRO A 123 -12.31 3.40 24.78
N GLU A 124 -13.54 3.34 25.29
CA GLU A 124 -14.19 2.19 25.93
C GLU A 124 -14.46 0.99 25.01
N GLU A 125 -14.54 1.17 23.70
CA GLU A 125 -14.83 0.10 22.74
C GLU A 125 -13.57 -0.60 22.22
N ARG A 126 -12.37 -0.09 22.55
CA ARG A 126 -11.07 -0.69 22.15
C ARG A 126 -10.68 -1.93 22.95
N ASP A 127 -11.18 -2.07 24.17
CA ASP A 127 -10.86 -3.17 25.09
C ASP A 127 -11.98 -4.24 25.17
N LEU A 128 -13.06 -4.07 24.40
CA LEU A 128 -14.10 -5.08 24.32
C LEU A 128 -13.59 -6.27 23.48
N PRO A 129 -13.68 -7.51 23.99
CA PRO A 129 -13.32 -8.68 23.19
C PRO A 129 -14.22 -8.71 21.95
N LEU A 130 -13.59 -8.94 20.79
CA LEU A 130 -14.28 -9.13 19.52
C LEU A 130 -15.40 -10.16 19.74
N ASP A 131 -16.66 -9.73 19.72
CA ASP A 131 -17.79 -10.62 19.88
C ASP A 131 -17.70 -11.69 18.78
N THR A 132 -17.57 -12.92 19.25
CA THR A 132 -17.50 -14.15 18.46
C THR A 132 -18.85 -14.39 17.80
N GLY A 133 -19.16 -13.63 16.75
CA GLY A 133 -20.46 -13.66 16.08
C GLY A 133 -20.42 -13.75 14.55
N GLN A 134 -19.28 -13.53 13.90
CA GLN A 134 -19.16 -13.70 12.45
C GLN A 134 -18.34 -14.95 12.14
N LYS A 135 -19.06 -16.04 11.85
CA LYS A 135 -18.46 -17.26 11.29
C LYS A 135 -17.59 -16.89 10.08
N ARG A 136 -16.36 -17.39 10.06
CA ARG A 136 -15.53 -17.30 8.87
C ARG A 136 -16.14 -18.21 7.80
N ILE A 137 -16.03 -17.81 6.54
CA ILE A 137 -16.43 -18.64 5.38
C ILE A 137 -15.67 -19.98 5.31
N SER A 138 -14.63 -20.17 6.14
CA SER A 138 -13.92 -21.45 6.32
C SER A 138 -14.67 -22.47 7.18
N ASP A 139 -15.79 -22.08 7.79
CA ASP A 139 -16.50 -22.90 8.77
C ASP A 139 -17.82 -23.46 8.19
N TYR A 140 -17.89 -23.62 6.87
CA TYR A 140 -18.93 -24.33 6.11
C TYR A 140 -18.34 -25.50 5.33
#